data_AF-A0A1M3H1E9-F1
#
_entry.id   AF-A0A1M3H1E9-F1
#
_cell.length_a   1.000
_cell.length_b   1.000
_cell.length_c   1.000
_cell.angle_alpha   90.00
_cell.angle_beta   90.00
_cell.angle_gamma   90.00
#
_symmetry.space_group_name_H-M   'P 1'
#
loop_
_entity.id
_entity.type
_entity.pdbx_description
1 polymer ?
#
loop_
_entity_poly.entity_id
_entity_poly.type
_entity_poly.pdbx_seq_one_letter_code
_entity_poly.pdbx_strand_id
1 'polypeptide(L)'
;MVESEPESRKQPSPRRPKLWELEEKHHCPVIGSCLMLDELKKIARKCGFNGDFGGTRFDPYRLHVEAVSLSCSRNDAAEAMHKLLERKYAIVIARFESVKSDADVLALWKQHLKCGEVADAMWAALTHKAASRDTRNQVYGDVHMHSHQIGAGQAADLRRLEWLQREQTDLGAENARLAEELRQQSLQTDSAKRDLARANEQVAHLAPLLNRVRELESGQAMAAIGRRLLLAETQASRAREAEARIETLEEMVAVLRGDKARLGREMEETAAERDALERLWLEEASSSAPSATTCSGECDTCSTRLQGRCVLCVGGRTPLLPH
;
A
#
# COMPACT_ATOMS: atom_id res chain seq x y z
N MET A 1 -124.92 -21.49 8.22
CA MET A 1 -123.59 -22.12 8.41
C MET A 1 -122.61 -20.99 8.68
N VAL A 2 -121.57 -21.20 9.49
CA VAL A 2 -120.55 -20.17 9.75
C VAL A 2 -119.40 -20.41 8.78
N GLU A 3 -119.07 -19.40 7.98
CA GLU A 3 -117.90 -19.43 7.10
C GLU A 3 -116.67 -19.02 7.91
N SER A 4 -115.66 -19.89 7.94
CA SER A 4 -114.41 -19.66 8.68
C SER A 4 -113.38 -19.01 7.78
N GLU A 5 -112.85 -17.85 8.18
CA GLU A 5 -111.74 -17.19 7.50
C GLU A 5 -110.46 -18.07 7.50
N PRO A 6 -109.64 -18.02 6.43
CA PRO A 6 -108.40 -18.78 6.37
C PRO A 6 -107.32 -18.15 7.27
N GLU A 7 -106.78 -18.94 8.21
CA GLU A 7 -105.74 -18.47 9.13
C GLU A 7 -104.48 -17.96 8.39
N SER A 8 -104.01 -16.77 8.78
CA SER A 8 -102.77 -16.19 8.26
C SER A 8 -101.54 -17.01 8.69
N ARG A 9 -101.10 -17.90 7.80
CA ARG A 9 -99.94 -18.78 7.99
C ARG A 9 -98.64 -17.96 8.03
N LYS A 10 -98.27 -17.50 9.23
CA LYS A 10 -97.06 -16.70 9.51
C LYS A 10 -95.84 -17.29 8.78
N GLN A 11 -95.22 -16.48 7.91
CA GLN A 11 -93.98 -16.86 7.25
C GLN A 11 -92.88 -17.07 8.31
N PRO A 12 -92.02 -18.10 8.19
CA PRO A 12 -90.91 -18.29 9.10
C PRO A 12 -89.94 -17.11 8.99
N SER A 13 -89.45 -16.60 10.12
CA SER A 13 -88.48 -15.50 10.12
C SER A 13 -87.21 -15.90 9.37
N PRO A 14 -86.59 -14.97 8.61
CA PRO A 14 -85.39 -15.29 7.85
C PRO A 14 -84.27 -15.69 8.80
N ARG A 15 -83.86 -16.96 8.72
CA ARG A 15 -82.73 -17.52 9.45
C ARG A 15 -81.48 -17.50 8.58
N ARG A 16 -80.30 -17.48 9.21
CA ARG A 16 -79.03 -17.71 8.53
C ARG A 16 -79.03 -19.12 7.90
N PRO A 17 -78.71 -19.29 6.60
CA PRO A 17 -78.49 -20.61 6.01
C PRO A 17 -77.19 -21.22 6.53
N LYS A 18 -77.18 -22.55 6.66
CA LYS A 18 -76.02 -23.35 7.06
C LYS A 18 -75.13 -23.68 5.85
N LEU A 19 -73.95 -24.24 6.10
CA LEU A 19 -72.97 -24.56 5.03
C LEU A 19 -73.59 -25.36 3.87
N TRP A 20 -74.38 -26.39 4.19
CA TRP A 20 -75.08 -27.27 3.23
C TRP A 20 -76.42 -26.73 2.72
N GLU A 21 -76.71 -25.44 2.96
CA GLU A 21 -77.93 -24.76 2.50
C GLU A 21 -77.60 -23.59 1.55
N LEU A 22 -76.32 -23.45 1.17
CA LEU A 22 -75.85 -22.53 0.13
C LEU A 22 -75.93 -23.19 -1.25
N GLU A 23 -76.00 -22.41 -2.33
CA GLU A 23 -75.88 -23.00 -3.69
C GLU A 23 -74.47 -23.57 -3.90
N GLU A 24 -74.38 -24.70 -4.62
CA GLU A 24 -73.17 -25.50 -4.83
C GLU A 24 -71.89 -24.70 -5.15
N LYS A 25 -72.01 -23.71 -6.05
CA LYS A 25 -70.91 -22.83 -6.49
C LYS A 25 -70.20 -22.10 -5.34
N HIS A 26 -70.86 -21.90 -4.20
CA HIS A 26 -70.27 -21.23 -3.03
C HIS A 26 -69.41 -22.17 -2.18
N HIS A 27 -69.58 -23.49 -2.25
CA HIS A 27 -68.83 -24.41 -1.40
C HIS A 27 -67.33 -24.40 -1.73
N CYS A 28 -66.95 -24.38 -3.01
CA CYS A 28 -65.55 -24.29 -3.44
C CYS A 28 -64.82 -23.07 -2.82
N PRO A 29 -65.25 -21.80 -3.00
CA PRO A 29 -64.59 -20.67 -2.36
C PRO A 29 -64.70 -20.67 -0.83
N VAL A 30 -65.81 -21.14 -0.24
CA VAL A 30 -65.91 -21.24 1.24
C VAL A 30 -64.90 -22.25 1.80
N ILE A 31 -64.76 -23.44 1.21
CA ILE A 31 -63.79 -24.44 1.68
C ILE A 31 -62.35 -24.05 1.31
N GLY A 32 -62.14 -23.33 0.20
CA GLY A 32 -60.82 -22.90 -0.27
C GLY A 32 -60.26 -21.66 0.44
N SER A 33 -61.11 -20.72 0.86
CA SER A 33 -60.71 -19.44 1.47
C SER A 33 -61.02 -19.35 2.96
N CYS A 34 -62.10 -19.97 3.46
CA CYS A 34 -62.49 -19.87 4.88
C CYS A 34 -61.85 -20.96 5.77
N LEU A 35 -61.32 -22.04 5.19
CA LEU A 35 -60.67 -23.13 5.93
C LEU A 35 -59.20 -23.27 5.54
N MET A 36 -58.32 -23.26 6.54
CA MET A 36 -56.90 -23.56 6.33
C MET A 36 -56.74 -25.06 6.07
N LEU A 37 -55.78 -25.44 5.22
CA LEU A 37 -55.54 -26.85 4.87
C LEU A 37 -55.32 -27.75 6.11
N ASP A 38 -54.66 -27.24 7.15
CA ASP A 38 -54.44 -27.97 8.42
C ASP A 38 -55.63 -27.98 9.38
N GLU A 39 -56.61 -27.10 9.20
CA GLU A 39 -57.92 -27.22 9.84
C GLU A 39 -58.71 -28.34 9.14
N LEU A 40 -58.69 -28.36 7.81
CA LEU A 40 -59.37 -29.38 7.02
C LEU A 40 -58.80 -30.78 7.28
N LYS A 41 -57.47 -30.95 7.36
CA LYS A 41 -56.80 -32.19 7.81
C LYS A 41 -57.16 -32.63 9.24
N LYS A 42 -57.67 -31.75 10.11
CA LYS A 42 -58.16 -32.12 11.46
C LYS A 42 -59.60 -32.62 11.42
N ILE A 43 -60.44 -32.03 10.55
CA ILE A 43 -61.82 -32.46 10.34
C ILE A 43 -61.85 -33.81 9.59
N ALA A 44 -61.07 -33.92 8.51
CA ALA A 44 -60.78 -35.14 7.74
C ALA A 44 -60.56 -36.38 8.63
N ARG A 45 -59.47 -36.36 9.41
CA ARG A 45 -59.12 -37.43 10.36
C ARG A 45 -60.15 -37.71 11.45
N LYS A 46 -61.07 -36.78 11.74
CA LYS A 46 -62.15 -36.98 12.72
C LYS A 46 -63.40 -37.58 12.07
N CYS A 47 -63.69 -37.23 10.81
CA CYS A 47 -64.92 -37.59 10.10
C CYS A 47 -64.73 -38.74 9.09
N GLY A 48 -63.51 -39.28 8.95
CA GLY A 48 -63.24 -40.48 8.15
C GLY A 48 -62.98 -40.24 6.65
N PHE A 49 -62.78 -39.00 6.24
CA PHE A 49 -62.46 -38.61 4.85
C PHE A 49 -61.02 -38.06 4.79
N ASN A 50 -60.29 -38.18 3.68
CA ASN A 50 -58.87 -37.78 3.58
C ASN A 50 -58.37 -37.52 2.13
N GLY A 51 -59.21 -37.70 1.10
CA GLY A 51 -58.83 -37.69 -0.32
C GLY A 51 -58.14 -38.97 -0.81
N ASP A 52 -58.05 -40.01 0.03
CA ASP A 52 -57.30 -41.23 -0.26
C ASP A 52 -58.14 -42.26 -1.04
N PHE A 53 -57.97 -42.24 -2.35
CA PHE A 53 -58.42 -43.28 -3.27
C PHE A 53 -57.24 -44.19 -3.67
N GLY A 54 -56.57 -44.78 -2.67
CA GLY A 54 -55.54 -45.80 -2.84
C GLY A 54 -54.13 -45.27 -3.13
N GLY A 55 -53.70 -44.19 -2.47
CA GLY A 55 -52.41 -43.54 -2.72
C GLY A 55 -51.65 -43.12 -1.46
N THR A 56 -50.42 -43.61 -1.28
CA THR A 56 -49.57 -43.39 -0.10
C THR A 56 -49.05 -41.95 0.11
N ARG A 57 -49.58 -40.95 -0.61
CA ARG A 57 -49.16 -39.55 -0.53
C ARG A 57 -50.34 -38.60 -0.44
N PHE A 58 -50.30 -37.71 0.55
CA PHE A 58 -51.29 -36.66 0.76
C PHE A 58 -51.41 -35.70 -0.43
N ASP A 59 -52.64 -35.45 -0.87
CA ASP A 59 -53.01 -34.59 -1.99
C ASP A 59 -53.95 -33.46 -1.49
N PRO A 60 -53.50 -32.19 -1.44
CA PRO A 60 -54.32 -31.07 -1.00
C PRO A 60 -55.58 -30.85 -1.84
N TYR A 61 -55.51 -31.12 -3.16
CA TYR A 61 -56.61 -30.88 -4.08
C TYR A 61 -57.72 -31.92 -3.89
N ARG A 62 -57.36 -33.21 -3.73
CA ARG A 62 -58.36 -34.26 -3.39
C ARG A 62 -59.07 -33.98 -2.08
N LEU A 63 -58.32 -33.60 -1.03
CA LEU A 63 -58.92 -33.25 0.27
C LEU A 63 -59.89 -32.07 0.13
N HIS A 64 -59.55 -31.05 -0.66
CA HIS A 64 -60.44 -29.93 -0.93
C HIS A 64 -61.70 -30.35 -1.70
N VAL A 65 -61.57 -31.10 -2.80
CA VAL A 65 -62.72 -31.54 -3.63
C VAL A 65 -63.66 -32.46 -2.84
N GLU A 66 -63.13 -33.38 -2.03
CA GLU A 66 -63.92 -34.25 -1.16
C GLU A 66 -64.67 -33.42 -0.10
N ALA A 67 -64.03 -32.44 0.53
CA ALA A 67 -64.66 -31.54 1.48
C ALA A 67 -65.73 -30.63 0.85
N VAL A 68 -65.54 -30.19 -0.40
CA VAL A 68 -66.54 -29.45 -1.18
C VAL A 68 -67.76 -30.34 -1.44
N SER A 69 -67.56 -31.57 -1.93
CA SER A 69 -68.63 -32.54 -2.16
C SER A 69 -69.40 -32.87 -0.88
N LEU A 70 -68.69 -33.11 0.23
CA LEU A 70 -69.29 -33.31 1.55
C LEU A 70 -70.06 -32.06 2.03
N SER A 71 -69.69 -30.86 1.61
CA SER A 71 -70.41 -29.62 1.96
C SER A 71 -71.75 -29.45 1.24
N CYS A 72 -71.98 -30.14 0.12
CA CYS A 72 -73.23 -30.08 -0.66
C CYS A 72 -74.45 -30.71 0.05
N SER A 73 -74.25 -31.38 1.21
CA SER A 73 -75.32 -32.08 1.93
C SER A 73 -75.10 -32.06 3.44
N ARG A 74 -76.14 -32.38 4.22
CA ARG A 74 -76.01 -32.48 5.69
C ARG A 74 -75.43 -33.84 6.09
N ASN A 75 -74.19 -33.81 6.59
CA ASN A 75 -73.47 -34.95 7.17
C ASN A 75 -72.51 -34.45 8.27
N ASP A 76 -71.84 -35.37 8.97
CA ASP A 76 -70.96 -35.03 10.10
C ASP A 76 -69.77 -34.14 9.71
N ALA A 77 -69.23 -34.29 8.49
CA ALA A 77 -68.17 -33.43 7.98
C ALA A 77 -68.67 -32.01 7.72
N ALA A 78 -69.81 -31.85 7.04
CA ALA A 78 -70.46 -30.56 6.83
C ALA A 78 -70.85 -29.88 8.16
N GLU A 79 -71.33 -30.65 9.14
CA GLU A 79 -71.58 -30.14 10.49
C GLU A 79 -70.30 -29.73 11.21
N ALA A 80 -69.21 -30.48 11.09
CA ALA A 80 -67.91 -30.13 11.69
C ALA A 80 -67.30 -28.87 11.05
N MET A 81 -67.35 -28.75 9.73
CA MET A 81 -66.89 -27.56 8.98
C MET A 81 -67.74 -26.34 9.33
N HIS A 82 -69.06 -26.46 9.33
CA HIS A 82 -69.97 -25.38 9.75
C HIS A 82 -69.70 -24.93 11.21
N LYS A 83 -69.59 -25.88 12.15
CA LYS A 83 -69.28 -25.58 13.57
C LYS A 83 -67.90 -24.95 13.78
N LEU A 84 -66.94 -25.20 12.88
CA LEU A 84 -65.65 -24.50 12.87
C LEU A 84 -65.80 -23.08 12.35
N LEU A 85 -66.44 -22.88 11.19
CA LEU A 85 -66.64 -21.56 10.56
C LEU A 85 -67.38 -20.59 11.50
N GLU A 86 -68.48 -21.05 12.12
CA GLU A 86 -69.24 -20.27 13.10
C GLU A 86 -68.40 -19.83 14.31
N ARG A 87 -67.51 -20.69 14.81
CA ARG A 87 -66.61 -20.35 15.92
C ARG A 87 -65.48 -19.42 15.49
N LYS A 88 -64.85 -19.71 14.35
CA LYS A 88 -63.68 -19.01 13.82
C LYS A 88 -64.01 -17.56 13.46
N TYR A 89 -65.23 -17.31 12.99
CA TYR A 89 -65.66 -16.01 12.49
C TYR A 89 -66.76 -15.34 13.33
N ALA A 90 -66.98 -15.80 14.56
CA ALA A 90 -68.03 -15.31 15.46
C ALA A 90 -68.09 -13.78 15.61
N ILE A 91 -66.92 -13.12 15.68
CA ILE A 91 -66.80 -11.66 15.80
C ILE A 91 -67.33 -10.94 14.55
N VAL A 92 -66.98 -11.43 13.36
CA VAL A 92 -67.41 -10.82 12.09
C VAL A 92 -68.86 -11.18 11.77
N ILE A 93 -69.31 -12.39 12.11
CA ILE A 93 -70.73 -12.77 12.09
C ILE A 93 -71.54 -11.79 12.96
N ALA A 94 -71.13 -11.54 14.21
CA ALA A 94 -71.82 -10.59 15.09
C ALA A 94 -71.79 -9.14 14.56
N ARG A 95 -70.71 -8.72 13.88
CA ARG A 95 -70.66 -7.43 13.17
C ARG A 95 -71.68 -7.36 12.02
N PHE A 96 -71.79 -8.41 11.21
CA PHE A 96 -72.81 -8.51 10.15
C PHE A 96 -74.24 -8.64 10.69
N GLU A 97 -74.46 -9.22 11.86
CA GLU A 97 -75.81 -9.29 12.47
C GLU A 97 -76.39 -7.93 12.89
N SER A 98 -75.54 -6.88 12.96
CA SER A 98 -75.99 -5.50 13.20
C SER A 98 -76.73 -4.89 12.00
N VAL A 99 -76.41 -5.32 10.77
CA VAL A 99 -77.04 -4.81 9.55
C VAL A 99 -78.33 -5.57 9.21
N LYS A 100 -79.29 -4.89 8.58
CA LYS A 100 -80.68 -5.38 8.48
C LYS A 100 -81.26 -5.40 7.07
N SER A 101 -80.68 -4.66 6.11
CA SER A 101 -81.03 -4.78 4.69
C SER A 101 -79.99 -5.56 3.90
N ASP A 102 -80.36 -6.00 2.69
CA ASP A 102 -79.46 -6.63 1.73
C ASP A 102 -78.35 -5.67 1.26
N ALA A 103 -78.69 -4.40 1.04
CA ALA A 103 -77.76 -3.36 0.62
C ALA A 103 -76.67 -3.09 1.66
N ASP A 104 -77.02 -3.11 2.95
CA ASP A 104 -76.05 -2.93 4.05
C ASP A 104 -75.06 -4.11 4.11
N VAL A 105 -75.53 -5.35 3.87
CA VAL A 105 -74.67 -6.54 3.82
C VAL A 105 -73.67 -6.45 2.67
N LEU A 106 -74.14 -6.04 1.49
CA LEU A 106 -73.29 -5.83 0.31
C LEU A 106 -72.28 -4.70 0.55
N ALA A 107 -72.69 -3.59 1.16
CA ALA A 107 -71.81 -2.48 1.49
C ALA A 107 -70.72 -2.87 2.50
N LEU A 108 -71.09 -3.58 3.57
CA LEU A 108 -70.14 -4.08 4.58
C LEU A 108 -69.18 -5.12 3.98
N TRP A 109 -69.67 -6.01 3.12
CA TRP A 109 -68.82 -6.92 2.33
C TRP A 109 -67.79 -6.16 1.48
N LYS A 110 -68.22 -5.17 0.68
CA LYS A 110 -67.31 -4.38 -0.17
C LYS A 110 -66.29 -3.58 0.66
N GLN A 111 -66.63 -3.16 1.88
CA GLN A 111 -65.67 -2.56 2.82
C GLN A 111 -64.59 -3.57 3.22
N HIS A 112 -64.98 -4.75 3.71
CA HIS A 112 -64.05 -5.80 4.12
C HIS A 112 -63.14 -6.29 2.97
N LEU A 113 -63.71 -6.51 1.78
CA LEU A 113 -62.97 -6.84 0.56
C LEU A 113 -61.87 -5.80 0.23
N LYS A 114 -62.18 -4.51 0.37
CA LYS A 114 -61.20 -3.42 0.15
C LYS A 114 -60.07 -3.40 1.19
N CYS A 115 -60.30 -3.95 2.39
CA CYS A 115 -59.30 -4.12 3.44
C CYS A 115 -58.51 -5.44 3.33
N GLY A 116 -58.86 -6.35 2.42
CA GLY A 116 -58.28 -7.70 2.33
C GLY A 116 -58.87 -8.71 3.33
N GLU A 117 -59.90 -8.32 4.09
CA GLU A 117 -60.60 -9.15 5.07
C GLU A 117 -61.65 -10.02 4.35
N VAL A 118 -61.18 -11.00 3.56
CA VAL A 118 -62.02 -11.71 2.57
C VAL A 118 -62.71 -12.95 3.16
N ALA A 119 -61.99 -13.77 3.93
CA ALA A 119 -62.45 -15.11 4.32
C ALA A 119 -63.58 -15.09 5.36
N ASP A 120 -63.48 -14.20 6.33
CA ASP A 120 -64.43 -14.00 7.43
C ASP A 120 -65.69 -13.26 6.95
N ALA A 121 -65.50 -12.17 6.21
CA ALA A 121 -66.60 -11.39 5.64
C ALA A 121 -67.39 -12.17 4.57
N MET A 122 -66.73 -13.03 3.77
CA MET A 122 -67.44 -13.90 2.82
C MET A 122 -68.38 -14.87 3.57
N TRP A 123 -67.89 -15.55 4.61
CA TRP A 123 -68.72 -16.47 5.38
C TRP A 123 -69.91 -15.76 6.03
N ALA A 124 -69.66 -14.59 6.64
CA ALA A 124 -70.69 -13.77 7.26
C ALA A 124 -71.74 -13.27 6.24
N ALA A 125 -71.32 -12.77 5.07
CA ALA A 125 -72.20 -12.27 4.02
C ALA A 125 -73.03 -13.39 3.35
N LEU A 126 -72.40 -14.50 2.93
CA LEU A 126 -73.09 -15.62 2.30
C LEU A 126 -74.13 -16.26 3.24
N THR A 127 -73.82 -16.33 4.53
CA THR A 127 -74.75 -16.84 5.55
C THR A 127 -75.62 -15.77 6.20
N HIS A 128 -75.64 -14.52 5.72
CA HIS A 128 -76.50 -13.51 6.34
C HIS A 128 -77.98 -13.74 6.01
N LYS A 129 -78.84 -13.54 7.02
CA LYS A 129 -80.30 -13.73 6.93
C LYS A 129 -81.00 -12.76 5.98
N ALA A 130 -80.44 -11.56 5.81
CA ALA A 130 -80.97 -10.52 4.91
C ALA A 130 -80.32 -10.52 3.52
N ALA A 131 -79.29 -11.36 3.28
CA ALA A 131 -78.64 -11.41 1.98
C ALA A 131 -79.58 -12.02 0.92
N SER A 132 -79.72 -11.34 -0.21
CA SER A 132 -80.45 -11.81 -1.39
C SER A 132 -79.64 -12.85 -2.17
N ARG A 133 -80.21 -13.37 -3.26
CA ARG A 133 -79.46 -14.19 -4.22
C ARG A 133 -78.36 -13.37 -4.91
N ASP A 134 -78.65 -12.11 -5.22
CA ASP A 134 -77.77 -11.26 -6.01
C ASP A 134 -76.61 -10.68 -5.21
N THR A 135 -76.78 -10.43 -3.91
CA THR A 135 -75.66 -10.17 -3.00
C THR A 135 -74.74 -11.38 -2.90
N ARG A 136 -75.27 -12.62 -2.80
CA ARG A 136 -74.43 -13.84 -2.82
C ARG A 136 -73.70 -14.01 -4.15
N ASN A 137 -74.37 -13.72 -5.27
CA ASN A 137 -73.77 -13.72 -6.61
C ASN A 137 -72.60 -12.71 -6.71
N GLN A 138 -72.76 -11.50 -6.15
CA GLN A 138 -71.70 -10.49 -6.13
C GLN A 138 -70.52 -10.90 -5.23
N VAL A 139 -70.77 -11.39 -4.02
CA VAL A 139 -69.72 -11.93 -3.13
C VAL A 139 -68.92 -13.03 -3.82
N TYR A 140 -69.61 -13.97 -4.49
CA TYR A 140 -68.97 -15.02 -5.29
C TYR A 140 -68.10 -14.46 -6.42
N GLY A 141 -68.63 -13.51 -7.21
CA GLY A 141 -67.90 -12.91 -8.33
C GLY A 141 -66.66 -12.13 -7.89
N ASP A 142 -66.78 -11.35 -6.81
CA ASP A 142 -65.66 -10.64 -6.19
C ASP A 142 -64.54 -11.61 -5.75
N VAL A 143 -64.89 -12.68 -5.04
CA VAL A 143 -63.92 -13.67 -4.54
C VAL A 143 -63.28 -14.47 -5.67
N HIS A 144 -64.04 -14.78 -6.72
CA HIS A 144 -63.50 -15.42 -7.93
C HIS A 144 -62.44 -14.52 -8.61
N MET A 145 -62.75 -13.24 -8.83
CA MET A 145 -61.81 -12.29 -9.43
C MET A 145 -60.59 -12.03 -8.53
N HIS A 146 -60.80 -11.92 -7.22
CA HIS A 146 -59.73 -11.74 -6.23
C HIS A 146 -58.76 -12.94 -6.21
N SER A 147 -59.29 -14.17 -6.28
CA SER A 147 -58.49 -15.39 -6.38
C SER A 147 -57.67 -15.42 -7.68
N HIS A 148 -58.25 -14.99 -8.80
CA HIS A 148 -57.54 -14.84 -10.08
C HIS A 148 -56.43 -13.79 -10.02
N GLN A 149 -56.66 -12.66 -9.34
CA GLN A 149 -55.67 -11.60 -9.13
C GLN A 149 -54.51 -12.07 -8.26
N ILE A 150 -54.78 -12.77 -7.14
CA ILE A 150 -53.74 -13.36 -6.29
C ILE A 150 -52.89 -14.36 -7.07
N GLY A 151 -53.51 -15.28 -7.82
CA GLY A 151 -52.78 -16.26 -8.62
C GLY A 151 -51.91 -15.62 -9.71
N ALA A 152 -52.40 -14.58 -10.38
CA ALA A 152 -51.62 -13.83 -11.37
C ALA A 152 -50.46 -13.05 -10.74
N GLY A 153 -50.67 -12.45 -9.56
CA GLY A 153 -49.65 -11.76 -8.77
C GLY A 153 -48.54 -12.72 -8.31
N GLN A 154 -48.91 -13.80 -7.62
CA GLN A 154 -47.98 -14.84 -7.17
C GLN A 154 -47.15 -15.42 -8.34
N ALA A 155 -47.75 -15.63 -9.51
CA ALA A 155 -47.02 -16.08 -10.69
C ALA A 155 -46.04 -15.02 -11.23
N ALA A 156 -46.33 -13.71 -11.08
CA ALA A 156 -45.40 -12.64 -11.41
C ALA A 156 -44.26 -12.51 -10.39
N ASP A 157 -44.58 -12.62 -9.10
CA ASP A 157 -43.61 -12.58 -8.00
C ASP A 157 -42.62 -13.74 -8.09
N LEU A 158 -43.10 -14.96 -8.37
CA LEU A 158 -42.24 -16.14 -8.61
C LEU A 158 -41.28 -15.91 -9.79
N ARG A 159 -41.76 -15.38 -10.93
CA ARG A 159 -40.89 -15.03 -12.07
C ARG A 159 -39.86 -13.94 -11.70
N ARG A 160 -40.23 -12.98 -10.84
CA ARG A 160 -39.30 -11.94 -10.38
C ARG A 160 -38.26 -12.49 -9.41
N LEU A 161 -38.62 -13.42 -8.53
CA LEU A 161 -37.71 -14.12 -7.63
C LEU A 161 -36.74 -15.02 -8.40
N GLU A 162 -37.21 -15.81 -9.37
CA GLU A 162 -36.36 -16.60 -10.26
C GLU A 162 -35.34 -15.73 -11.02
N TRP A 163 -35.76 -14.57 -11.52
CA TRP A 163 -34.89 -13.63 -12.21
C TRP A 163 -33.83 -13.03 -11.25
N LEU A 164 -34.23 -12.60 -10.06
CA LEU A 164 -33.32 -12.08 -9.03
C LEU A 164 -32.30 -13.12 -8.59
N GLN A 165 -32.70 -14.39 -8.47
CA GLN A 165 -31.81 -15.47 -8.07
C GLN A 165 -30.78 -15.81 -9.16
N ARG A 166 -31.14 -15.66 -10.45
CA ARG A 166 -30.19 -15.77 -11.58
C ARG A 166 -29.21 -14.60 -11.56
N GLU A 167 -29.71 -13.36 -11.50
CA GLU A 167 -28.87 -12.15 -11.44
C GLU A 167 -27.89 -12.18 -10.26
N GLN A 168 -28.33 -12.63 -9.07
CA GLN A 168 -27.45 -12.83 -7.91
C GLN A 168 -26.36 -13.89 -8.14
N THR A 169 -26.69 -14.97 -8.86
CA THR A 169 -25.73 -16.05 -9.19
C THR A 169 -24.69 -15.56 -10.20
N ASP A 170 -25.14 -14.86 -11.25
CA ASP A 170 -24.29 -14.33 -12.32
C ASP A 170 -23.33 -13.26 -11.77
N LEU A 171 -23.83 -12.29 -11.00
CA LEU A 171 -23.01 -11.29 -10.29
C LEU A 171 -22.06 -11.93 -9.26
N GLY A 172 -22.47 -13.03 -8.62
CA GLY A 172 -21.62 -13.81 -7.73
C GLY A 172 -20.42 -14.42 -8.46
N ALA A 173 -20.65 -14.99 -9.64
CA ALA A 173 -19.60 -15.54 -10.49
C ALA A 173 -18.66 -14.46 -11.07
N GLU A 174 -19.21 -13.32 -11.48
CA GLU A 174 -18.41 -12.17 -11.95
C GLU A 174 -17.52 -11.61 -10.85
N ASN A 175 -18.05 -11.37 -9.64
CA ASN A 175 -17.25 -10.90 -8.51
C ASN A 175 -16.15 -11.89 -8.11
N ALA A 176 -16.43 -13.20 -8.12
CA ALA A 176 -15.43 -14.23 -7.85
C ALA A 176 -14.30 -14.22 -8.90
N ARG A 177 -14.63 -14.03 -10.18
CA ARG A 177 -13.65 -13.89 -11.26
C ARG A 177 -12.79 -12.63 -11.09
N LEU A 178 -13.41 -11.47 -10.89
CA LEU A 178 -12.71 -10.19 -10.72
C LEU A 178 -11.78 -10.19 -9.49
N ALA A 179 -12.19 -10.87 -8.40
CA ALA A 179 -11.35 -11.03 -7.22
C ALA A 179 -10.08 -11.86 -7.49
N GLU A 180 -10.17 -12.93 -8.29
CA GLU A 180 -8.98 -13.71 -8.68
C GLU A 180 -8.11 -12.95 -9.69
N GLU A 181 -8.70 -12.26 -10.67
CA GLU A 181 -7.93 -11.41 -11.61
C GLU A 181 -7.15 -10.31 -10.87
N LEU A 182 -7.77 -9.63 -9.90
CA LEU A 182 -7.13 -8.62 -9.04
C LEU A 182 -6.01 -9.24 -8.17
N ARG A 183 -6.24 -10.43 -7.61
CA ARG A 183 -5.22 -11.18 -6.84
C ARG A 183 -4.01 -11.52 -7.70
N GLN A 184 -4.22 -11.99 -8.94
CA GLN A 184 -3.12 -12.32 -9.86
C GLN A 184 -2.34 -11.06 -10.26
N GLN A 185 -3.02 -9.94 -10.54
CA GLN A 185 -2.37 -8.65 -10.79
C GLN A 185 -1.54 -8.17 -9.59
N SER A 186 -2.02 -8.37 -8.36
CA SER A 186 -1.26 -8.04 -7.13
C SER A 186 0.03 -8.88 -7.03
N LEU A 187 -0.06 -10.20 -7.24
CA LEU A 187 1.11 -11.11 -7.21
C LEU A 187 2.15 -10.76 -8.28
N GLN A 188 1.70 -10.44 -9.50
CA GLN A 188 2.58 -9.98 -10.58
C GLN A 188 3.26 -8.63 -10.23
N THR A 189 2.48 -7.68 -9.73
CA THR A 189 2.94 -6.35 -9.30
C THR A 189 4.00 -6.47 -8.19
N ASP A 190 3.80 -7.34 -7.22
CA ASP A 190 4.74 -7.55 -6.12
C ASP A 190 6.00 -8.33 -6.56
N SER A 191 5.93 -9.14 -7.62
CA SER A 191 7.16 -9.66 -8.24
C SER A 191 7.92 -8.56 -8.96
N ALA A 192 7.25 -7.78 -9.82
CA ALA A 192 7.87 -6.68 -10.55
C ALA A 192 8.55 -5.65 -9.61
N LYS A 193 7.95 -5.35 -8.45
CA LYS A 193 8.58 -4.54 -7.39
C LYS A 193 9.87 -5.17 -6.85
N ARG A 194 9.88 -6.47 -6.56
CA ARG A 194 11.07 -7.19 -6.04
C ARG A 194 12.19 -7.25 -7.09
N ASP A 195 11.84 -7.51 -8.35
CA ASP A 195 12.81 -7.61 -9.43
C ASP A 195 13.39 -6.23 -9.81
N LEU A 196 12.57 -5.17 -9.77
CA LEU A 196 13.03 -3.77 -9.87
C LEU A 196 13.93 -3.37 -8.70
N ALA A 197 13.61 -3.76 -7.47
CA ALA A 197 14.47 -3.51 -6.31
C ALA A 197 15.83 -4.19 -6.45
N ARG A 198 15.88 -5.45 -6.88
CA ARG A 198 17.13 -6.18 -7.17
C ARG A 198 17.93 -5.52 -8.29
N ALA A 199 17.27 -5.07 -9.37
CA ALA A 199 17.93 -4.36 -10.46
C ALA A 199 18.56 -3.03 -9.98
N ASN A 200 17.84 -2.27 -9.15
CA ASN A 200 18.36 -1.03 -8.55
C ASN A 200 19.56 -1.29 -7.61
N GLU A 201 19.52 -2.36 -6.82
CA GLU A 201 20.66 -2.80 -5.98
C GLU A 201 21.89 -3.18 -6.83
N GLN A 202 21.68 -3.91 -7.92
CA GLN A 202 22.75 -4.24 -8.88
C GLN A 202 23.34 -3.00 -9.54
N VAL A 203 22.51 -2.04 -9.96
CA VAL A 203 22.97 -0.75 -10.52
C VAL A 203 23.76 0.04 -9.48
N ALA A 204 23.30 0.10 -8.22
CA ALA A 204 24.00 0.78 -7.13
C ALA A 204 25.36 0.13 -6.81
N HIS A 205 25.46 -1.20 -6.91
CA HIS A 205 26.72 -1.93 -6.72
C HIS A 205 27.69 -1.77 -7.90
N LEU A 206 27.19 -1.77 -9.14
CA LEU A 206 28.03 -1.65 -10.34
C LEU A 206 28.50 -0.22 -10.63
N ALA A 207 27.74 0.81 -10.24
CA ALA A 207 28.10 2.22 -10.45
C ALA A 207 29.50 2.61 -9.91
N PRO A 208 29.90 2.31 -8.65
CA PRO A 208 31.24 2.61 -8.16
C PRO A 208 32.33 1.80 -8.86
N LEU A 209 32.04 0.55 -9.26
CA LEU A 209 32.98 -0.29 -10.01
C LEU A 209 33.24 0.28 -11.42
N LEU A 210 32.20 0.71 -12.13
CA LEU A 210 32.31 1.37 -13.43
C LEU A 210 33.06 2.71 -13.34
N ASN A 211 32.84 3.49 -12.28
CA ASN A 211 33.64 4.70 -12.03
C ASN A 211 35.11 4.36 -11.77
N ARG A 212 35.39 3.32 -10.99
CA ARG A 212 36.78 2.88 -10.72
C ARG A 212 37.49 2.33 -11.96
N VAL A 213 36.77 1.64 -12.85
CA VAL A 213 37.31 1.23 -14.15
C VAL A 213 37.66 2.46 -15.00
N ARG A 214 36.75 3.44 -15.11
CA ARG A 214 37.01 4.71 -15.82
C ARG A 214 38.19 5.50 -15.24
N GLU A 215 38.37 5.52 -13.92
CA GLU A 215 39.55 6.14 -13.28
C GLU A 215 40.86 5.48 -13.73
N LEU A 216 40.88 4.14 -13.85
CA LEU A 216 42.06 3.40 -14.30
C LEU A 216 42.30 3.58 -15.81
N GLU A 217 41.24 3.46 -16.62
CA GLU A 217 41.26 3.67 -18.08
C GLU A 217 41.67 5.10 -18.47
N SER A 218 41.41 6.10 -17.61
CA SER A 218 41.85 7.48 -17.83
C SER A 218 43.38 7.66 -17.93
N GLY A 219 44.15 6.65 -17.52
CA GLY A 219 45.62 6.67 -17.52
C GLY A 219 46.25 7.68 -16.54
N GLN A 220 45.45 8.48 -15.80
CA GLN A 220 45.95 9.58 -14.97
C GLN A 220 46.93 9.11 -13.89
N ALA A 221 46.69 7.93 -13.29
CA ALA A 221 47.59 7.32 -12.32
C ALA A 221 48.93 6.95 -12.93
N MET A 222 48.93 6.27 -14.09
CA MET A 222 50.15 5.91 -14.84
C MET A 222 50.91 7.15 -15.32
N ALA A 223 50.21 8.17 -15.81
CA ALA A 223 50.81 9.44 -16.19
C ALA A 223 51.42 10.19 -14.98
N ALA A 224 50.82 10.10 -13.79
CA ALA A 224 51.37 10.67 -12.57
C ALA A 224 52.61 9.89 -12.07
N ILE A 225 52.60 8.56 -12.18
CA ILE A 225 53.76 7.71 -11.88
C ILE A 225 54.91 8.00 -12.86
N GLY A 226 54.64 8.08 -14.17
CA GLY A 226 55.63 8.43 -15.18
C GLY A 226 56.26 9.80 -14.96
N ARG A 227 55.46 10.82 -14.61
CA ARG A 227 55.99 12.15 -14.22
C ARG A 227 56.88 12.09 -12.98
N ARG A 228 56.53 11.28 -11.97
CA ARG A 228 57.35 11.09 -10.76
C ARG A 228 58.65 10.34 -11.06
N LEU A 229 58.61 9.33 -11.92
CA LEU A 229 59.78 8.56 -12.34
C LEU A 229 60.78 9.46 -13.09
N LEU A 230 60.31 10.25 -14.06
CA LEU A 230 61.14 11.21 -14.80
C LEU A 230 61.74 12.30 -13.89
N LEU A 231 61.01 12.75 -12.88
CA LEU A 231 61.53 13.66 -11.86
C LEU A 231 62.63 13.01 -11.00
N ALA A 232 62.43 11.77 -10.56
CA ALA A 232 63.43 11.03 -9.79
C ALA A 232 64.70 10.74 -10.63
N GLU A 233 64.53 10.38 -11.90
CA GLU A 233 65.63 10.10 -12.83
C GLU A 233 66.45 11.36 -13.16
N THR A 234 65.79 12.49 -13.43
CA THR A 234 66.47 13.77 -13.64
C THR A 234 67.15 14.29 -12.37
N GLN A 235 66.58 14.05 -11.17
CA GLN A 235 67.24 14.31 -9.90
C GLN A 235 68.47 13.41 -9.70
N ALA A 236 68.39 12.11 -10.00
CA ALA A 236 69.51 11.18 -9.91
C ALA A 236 70.62 11.47 -10.96
N SER A 237 70.29 12.01 -12.13
CA SER A 237 71.29 12.52 -13.08
C SER A 237 72.03 13.72 -12.49
N ARG A 238 71.30 14.71 -11.96
CA ARG A 238 71.89 15.90 -11.33
C ARG A 238 72.71 15.59 -10.08
N ALA A 239 72.33 14.59 -9.30
CA ALA A 239 73.11 14.11 -8.16
C ALA A 239 74.48 13.58 -8.63
N ARG A 240 74.50 12.68 -9.62
CA ARG A 240 75.75 12.13 -10.21
C ARG A 240 76.62 13.20 -10.87
N GLU A 241 76.02 14.18 -11.55
CA GLU A 241 76.75 15.34 -12.07
C GLU A 241 77.36 16.22 -10.96
N ALA A 242 76.69 16.34 -9.80
CA ALA A 242 77.21 17.08 -8.66
C ALA A 242 78.31 16.30 -7.93
N GLU A 243 78.15 14.99 -7.76
CA GLU A 243 79.15 14.07 -7.20
C GLU A 243 80.47 14.13 -8.00
N ALA A 244 80.41 13.98 -9.32
CA ALA A 244 81.61 14.09 -10.19
C ALA A 244 82.27 15.48 -10.16
N ARG A 245 81.49 16.56 -9.95
CA ARG A 245 82.03 17.92 -9.76
C ARG A 245 82.67 18.09 -8.38
N ILE A 246 82.14 17.46 -7.35
CA ILE A 246 82.75 17.44 -6.01
C ILE A 246 84.08 16.70 -6.07
N GLU A 247 84.14 15.52 -6.68
CA GLU A 247 85.36 14.74 -6.90
C GLU A 247 86.43 15.57 -7.64
N THR A 248 86.06 16.22 -8.76
CA THR A 248 86.96 17.13 -9.50
C THR A 248 87.45 18.31 -8.64
N LEU A 249 86.58 18.90 -7.80
CA LEU A 249 86.96 19.99 -6.90
C LEU A 249 87.84 19.53 -5.74
N GLU A 250 87.66 18.30 -5.24
CA GLU A 250 88.50 17.69 -4.21
C GLU A 250 89.91 17.40 -4.75
N GLU A 251 90.04 16.92 -5.99
CA GLU A 251 91.31 16.83 -6.71
C GLU A 251 91.99 18.20 -6.85
N MET A 252 91.27 19.22 -7.34
CA MET A 252 91.80 20.58 -7.45
C MET A 252 92.24 21.16 -6.10
N VAL A 253 91.49 20.91 -5.03
CA VAL A 253 91.86 21.34 -3.68
C VAL A 253 93.07 20.56 -3.15
N ALA A 254 93.23 19.28 -3.50
CA ALA A 254 94.42 18.51 -3.17
C ALA A 254 95.67 19.06 -3.87
N VAL A 255 95.58 19.38 -5.17
CA VAL A 255 96.66 20.02 -5.95
C VAL A 255 97.02 21.38 -5.34
N LEU A 256 96.05 22.26 -5.10
CA LEU A 256 96.29 23.59 -4.53
C LEU A 256 96.86 23.54 -3.09
N ARG A 257 96.51 22.51 -2.30
CA ARG A 257 97.16 22.26 -1.00
C ARG A 257 98.61 21.82 -1.18
N GLY A 258 98.90 20.98 -2.18
CA GLY A 258 100.25 20.56 -2.55
C GLY A 258 101.13 21.74 -2.98
N ASP A 259 100.64 22.59 -3.89
CA ASP A 259 101.35 23.79 -4.33
C ASP A 259 101.52 24.82 -3.19
N LYS A 260 100.51 25.03 -2.34
CA LYS A 260 100.66 25.88 -1.15
C LYS A 260 101.74 25.35 -0.22
N ALA A 261 101.83 24.03 -0.01
CA ALA A 261 102.87 23.42 0.81
C ALA A 261 104.26 23.50 0.15
N ARG A 262 104.33 23.46 -1.18
CA ARG A 262 105.58 23.67 -1.95
C ARG A 262 106.06 25.13 -1.84
N LEU A 263 105.21 26.09 -2.19
CA LEU A 263 105.50 27.53 -2.05
C LEU A 263 105.83 27.92 -0.60
N GLY A 264 105.20 27.28 0.39
CA GLY A 264 105.55 27.43 1.81
C GLY A 264 107.01 27.06 2.09
N ARG A 265 107.46 25.88 1.61
CA ARG A 265 108.87 25.46 1.74
C ARG A 265 109.82 26.37 0.96
N GLU A 266 109.48 26.78 -0.26
CA GLU A 266 110.29 27.71 -1.06
C GLU A 266 110.47 29.07 -0.37
N MET A 267 109.46 29.53 0.38
CA MET A 267 109.54 30.74 1.22
C MET A 267 110.31 30.53 2.53
N GLU A 268 110.22 29.35 3.15
CA GLU A 268 111.04 28.98 4.32
C GLU A 268 112.53 28.83 3.95
N GLU A 269 112.81 28.27 2.77
CA GLU A 269 114.15 28.09 2.20
C GLU A 269 114.80 29.43 1.84
N THR A 270 114.11 30.30 1.08
CA THR A 270 114.61 31.66 0.79
C THR A 270 114.68 32.56 2.04
N ALA A 271 113.85 32.32 3.06
CA ALA A 271 114.02 32.97 4.38
C ALA A 271 115.26 32.45 5.11
N ALA A 272 115.55 31.15 5.06
CA ALA A 272 116.76 30.57 5.65
C ALA A 272 118.03 31.03 4.93
N GLU A 273 118.01 31.14 3.59
CA GLU A 273 119.07 31.74 2.78
C GLU A 273 119.32 33.21 3.16
N ARG A 274 118.25 34.02 3.24
CA ARG A 274 118.32 35.41 3.71
C ARG A 274 118.94 35.48 5.10
N ASP A 275 118.46 34.67 6.04
CA ASP A 275 118.94 34.69 7.44
C ASP A 275 120.37 34.15 7.57
N ALA A 276 120.85 33.35 6.62
CA ALA A 276 122.25 32.92 6.52
C ALA A 276 123.15 34.01 5.92
N LEU A 277 122.68 34.72 4.88
CA LEU A 277 123.36 35.87 4.30
C LEU A 277 123.44 37.05 5.29
N GLU A 278 122.38 37.30 6.06
CA GLU A 278 122.36 38.30 7.13
C GLU A 278 123.35 37.94 8.25
N ARG A 279 123.45 36.64 8.63
CA ARG A 279 124.48 36.15 9.55
C ARG A 279 125.90 36.35 9.01
N LEU A 280 126.16 36.02 7.74
CA LEU A 280 127.47 36.26 7.11
C LEU A 280 127.83 37.76 7.10
N TRP A 281 126.88 38.65 6.77
CA TRP A 281 127.08 40.10 6.86
C TRP A 281 127.37 40.58 8.29
N LEU A 282 126.69 40.01 9.30
CA LEU A 282 126.93 40.32 10.70
C LEU A 282 128.27 39.79 11.21
N GLU A 283 128.73 38.63 10.74
CA GLU A 283 130.05 38.06 11.07
C GLU A 283 131.20 38.83 10.39
N GLU A 284 131.02 39.29 9.15
CA GLU A 284 131.99 40.12 8.43
C GLU A 284 132.05 41.55 9.01
N ALA A 285 130.92 42.10 9.47
CA ALA A 285 130.89 43.34 10.27
C ALA A 285 131.51 43.17 11.68
N SER A 286 131.40 41.98 12.29
CA SER A 286 131.96 41.70 13.62
C SER A 286 133.47 41.46 13.60
N SER A 287 134.00 40.94 12.49
CA SER A 287 135.45 40.70 12.29
C SER A 287 136.20 41.93 11.78
N SER A 288 135.50 43.01 11.41
CA SER A 288 136.08 44.26 10.91
C SER A 288 135.78 45.50 11.78
N ALA A 289 135.37 45.31 13.05
CA ALA A 289 135.07 46.39 13.99
C ALA A 289 136.33 47.02 14.63
N PRO A 290 136.66 48.31 14.37
CA PRO A 290 137.76 49.00 15.03
C PRO A 290 137.36 49.46 16.44
N SER A 291 138.30 49.46 17.39
CA SER A 291 138.09 50.08 18.70
C SER A 291 137.84 51.59 18.56
N ALA A 292 136.61 52.01 18.85
CA ALA A 292 136.16 53.39 18.70
C ALA A 292 135.61 53.92 20.03
N THR A 293 136.51 54.46 20.86
CA THR A 293 136.20 55.10 22.14
C THR A 293 135.10 56.16 21.98
N THR A 294 134.03 56.06 22.76
CA THR A 294 132.97 57.08 22.80
C THR A 294 133.49 58.37 23.43
N CYS A 295 133.81 59.35 22.58
CA CYS A 295 134.16 60.70 23.01
C CYS A 295 132.95 61.38 23.66
N SER A 296 133.09 61.85 24.89
CA SER A 296 132.07 62.62 25.61
C SER A 296 132.26 64.13 25.41
N GLY A 297 131.36 64.76 24.67
CA GLY A 297 131.27 66.22 24.63
C GLY A 297 130.48 66.78 23.44
N GLU A 298 129.67 67.80 23.71
CA GLU A 298 129.34 68.79 22.70
C GLU A 298 130.63 69.54 22.34
N CYS A 299 131.01 69.52 21.06
CA CYS A 299 132.19 70.23 20.58
C CYS A 299 131.84 70.92 19.25
N ASP A 300 131.67 72.24 19.32
CA ASP A 300 131.22 73.05 18.18
C ASP A 300 132.37 73.49 17.24
N THR A 301 133.59 73.02 17.52
CA THR A 301 134.82 73.32 16.75
C THR A 301 135.66 72.06 16.44
N CYS A 302 135.04 70.88 16.33
CA CYS A 302 135.74 69.64 16.01
C CYS A 302 135.90 69.41 14.48
N SER A 303 137.13 69.51 13.97
CA SER A 303 137.46 69.44 12.54
C SER A 303 137.50 68.02 11.94
N THR A 304 137.23 66.98 12.71
CA THR A 304 137.34 65.55 12.30
C THR A 304 135.99 64.80 12.23
N ARG A 305 134.87 65.52 12.36
CA ARG A 305 133.51 65.00 12.66
C ARG A 305 132.91 63.96 11.66
N LEU A 306 133.54 63.72 10.51
CA LEU A 306 133.07 62.78 9.46
C LEU A 306 134.19 61.89 8.86
N GLN A 307 135.36 61.80 9.49
CA GLN A 307 136.47 61.03 8.93
C GLN A 307 136.29 59.51 9.13
N GLY A 308 136.26 58.75 8.04
CA GLY A 308 136.27 57.27 8.09
C GLY A 308 134.92 56.56 8.23
N ARG A 309 133.77 57.20 7.93
CA ARG A 309 132.46 56.53 7.88
C ARG A 309 131.70 56.83 6.59
N CYS A 310 131.16 55.78 5.96
CA CYS A 310 130.26 55.90 4.82
C CYS A 310 128.82 56.07 5.32
N VAL A 311 128.10 57.08 4.82
CA VAL A 311 126.74 57.42 5.28
C VAL A 311 125.73 57.02 4.21
N LEU A 312 124.98 55.94 4.46
CA LEU A 312 123.91 55.47 3.57
C LEU A 312 122.55 56.00 4.02
N CYS A 313 122.01 56.98 3.29
CA CYS A 313 120.66 57.49 3.51
C CYS A 313 119.60 56.59 2.83
N VAL A 314 118.96 55.72 3.60
CA VAL A 314 117.84 54.87 3.11
C VAL A 314 116.50 55.54 3.42
N GLY A 315 115.77 55.96 2.39
CA GLY A 315 114.42 56.53 2.51
C GLY A 315 113.33 55.47 2.78
N GLY A 316 112.26 55.87 3.48
CA GLY A 316 111.18 54.97 3.92
C GLY A 316 110.04 54.71 2.93
N ARG A 317 109.14 53.79 3.32
CA ARG A 317 107.87 53.39 2.66
C ARG A 317 106.76 54.47 2.84
N THR A 318 105.54 54.46 2.29
CA THR A 318 104.66 53.47 1.58
C THR A 318 103.74 54.28 0.59
N PRO A 319 102.44 54.02 0.21
CA PRO A 319 101.46 52.93 0.46
C PRO A 319 100.70 52.33 -0.76
N LEU A 320 100.09 51.15 -0.51
CA LEU A 320 98.77 50.61 -0.91
C LEU A 320 97.96 51.09 -2.16
N LEU A 321 97.48 50.08 -2.91
CA LEU A 321 96.13 49.83 -3.49
C LEU A 321 95.27 50.96 -4.12
N PRO A 322 94.70 50.74 -5.33
CA PRO A 322 93.42 51.31 -5.77
C PRO A 322 92.22 50.40 -5.43
N HIS A 323 91.00 50.93 -5.62
CA HIS A 323 89.70 50.29 -5.37
C HIS A 323 89.22 49.37 -6.50
#